data_AF-A0A2R6JC46-F1
#
_entry.id   AF-A0A2R6JC46-F1
#
_cell.length_a   1.000
_cell.length_b   1.000
_cell.length_c   1.000
_cell.angle_alpha   90.00
_cell.angle_beta   90.00
_cell.angle_gamma   90.00
#
_symmetry.space_group_name_H-M   'P 1'
#
loop_
_entity.id
_entity.type
_entity.pdbx_description
1 polymer ?
#
loop_
_entity_poly.entity_id
_entity_poly.type
_entity_poly.pdbx_seq_one_letter_code
_entity_poly.pdbx_strand_id
1 'polypeptide(L)'
;MTDDRSLRVKIVRQLARKKVVGSHKKQVDTVKNWCATSDQGRAEKLIREMISDPDAPLEGYGGSRGNVRLTSIDAAKEYIVGHGGELPWGLRDD
;
A
#
# COMPACT_ATOMS: atom_id res chain seq x y z
N MET A 1 -15.11 2.70 -13.03
CA MET A 1 -13.72 3.11 -12.72
C MET A 1 -13.49 2.80 -11.26
N THR A 2 -12.37 2.18 -10.90
CA THR A 2 -12.00 2.00 -9.49
C THR A 2 -11.77 3.38 -8.89
N ASP A 3 -12.45 3.69 -7.79
CA ASP A 3 -12.24 4.92 -7.04
C ASP A 3 -10.84 4.93 -6.40
N ASP A 4 -10.18 6.09 -6.37
CA ASP A 4 -8.80 6.21 -5.88
C ASP A 4 -8.66 5.74 -4.42
N ARG A 5 -9.67 5.96 -3.56
CA ARG A 5 -9.68 5.45 -2.18
C ARG A 5 -9.67 3.93 -2.15
N SER A 6 -10.47 3.30 -3.00
CA SER A 6 -10.52 1.83 -3.12
C SER A 6 -9.18 1.26 -3.61
N LEU A 7 -8.51 1.97 -4.53
CA LEU A 7 -7.20 1.58 -5.03
C LEU A 7 -6.10 1.73 -3.95
N ARG A 8 -6.11 2.82 -3.18
CA ARG A 8 -5.20 3.03 -2.03
C ARG A 8 -5.34 1.91 -0.99
N VAL A 9 -6.59 1.61 -0.59
CA VAL A 9 -6.88 0.51 0.34
C VAL A 9 -6.38 -0.83 -0.20
N LYS A 10 -6.58 -1.10 -1.48
CA LYS A 10 -6.11 -2.34 -2.13
C LYS A 10 -4.59 -2.47 -2.08
N ILE A 11 -3.86 -1.38 -2.34
CA ILE A 11 -2.39 -1.33 -2.26
C ILE A 11 -1.92 -1.64 -0.84
N VAL A 12 -2.43 -0.92 0.16
CA VAL A 12 -2.05 -1.10 1.58
C VAL A 12 -2.38 -2.52 2.04
N ARG A 13 -3.57 -3.04 1.68
CA ARG A 13 -3.99 -4.41 1.99
C ARG A 13 -3.05 -5.46 1.41
N GLN A 14 -2.57 -5.29 0.17
CA GLN A 14 -1.64 -6.23 -0.45
C GLN A 14 -0.26 -6.19 0.22
N LEU A 15 0.23 -5.00 0.55
CA LEU A 15 1.49 -4.84 1.29
C LEU A 15 1.40 -5.48 2.68
N ALA A 16 0.29 -5.26 3.38
CA ALA A 16 0.03 -5.79 4.71
C ALA A 16 -0.07 -7.32 4.69
N ARG A 17 -0.82 -7.88 3.73
CA ARG A 17 -0.93 -9.33 3.51
C ARG A 17 0.44 -9.98 3.28
N LYS A 18 1.35 -9.29 2.59
CA LYS A 18 2.71 -9.76 2.27
C LYS A 18 3.76 -9.36 3.32
N LYS A 19 3.36 -8.72 4.43
CA LYS A 19 4.24 -8.23 5.50
C LYS A 19 5.42 -7.43 4.94
N VAL A 20 5.15 -6.48 4.02
CA VAL A 20 6.17 -5.58 3.45
C VAL A 20 6.40 -4.44 4.42
N VAL A 21 7.16 -4.71 5.49
CA VAL A 21 7.45 -3.79 6.59
C VAL A 21 8.90 -3.97 7.04
N GLY A 22 9.50 -2.95 7.67
CA GLY A 22 10.87 -3.01 8.16
C GLY A 22 11.87 -3.25 7.03
N SER A 23 12.70 -4.30 7.13
CA SER A 23 13.70 -4.63 6.11
C SER A 23 13.10 -5.17 4.79
N HIS A 24 11.83 -5.60 4.81
CA HIS A 24 11.16 -6.11 3.63
C HIS A 24 10.51 -4.98 2.85
N LYS A 25 11.08 -4.68 1.68
CA LYS A 25 10.65 -3.62 0.77
C LYS A 25 10.35 -4.17 -0.62
N LYS A 26 9.45 -3.52 -1.35
CA LYS A 26 9.13 -3.84 -2.74
C LYS A 26 9.31 -2.63 -3.63
N GLN A 27 9.64 -2.83 -4.90
CA GLN A 27 9.65 -1.74 -5.86
C GLN A 27 8.22 -1.27 -6.12
N VAL A 28 8.03 0.04 -6.31
CA VAL A 28 6.73 0.62 -6.71
C VAL A 28 6.18 -0.10 -7.94
N ASP A 29 7.06 -0.44 -8.90
CA ASP A 29 6.70 -1.20 -10.10
C ASP A 29 6.12 -2.59 -9.78
N THR A 30 6.71 -3.29 -8.82
CA THR A 30 6.17 -4.59 -8.36
C THR A 30 4.78 -4.42 -7.74
N VAL A 31 4.57 -3.36 -6.96
CA VAL A 31 3.30 -3.13 -6.26
C VAL A 31 2.20 -2.72 -7.24
N LYS A 32 2.49 -1.83 -8.21
CA LYS A 32 1.48 -1.47 -9.23
C LYS A 32 1.09 -2.68 -10.09
N ASN A 33 2.00 -3.61 -10.34
CA ASN A 33 1.72 -4.85 -11.08
C ASN A 33 0.76 -5.81 -10.35
N TRP A 34 0.42 -5.56 -9.08
CA TRP A 34 -0.66 -6.28 -8.38
C TRP A 34 -2.05 -5.70 -8.66
N CYS A 35 -2.12 -4.53 -9.29
CA CYS A 35 -3.35 -3.91 -9.76
C CYS A 35 -3.66 -4.32 -11.20
N ALA A 36 -4.89 -4.09 -11.65
CA ALA A 36 -5.26 -4.33 -13.04
C ALA A 36 -4.44 -3.41 -13.96
N THR A 37 -4.10 -3.88 -15.17
CA THR A 37 -3.27 -3.12 -16.12
C THR A 37 -3.78 -1.71 -16.37
N SER A 38 -5.11 -1.54 -16.49
CA SER A 38 -5.76 -0.24 -16.67
C SER A 38 -5.60 0.72 -15.47
N ASP A 39 -5.34 0.20 -14.27
CA ASP A 39 -5.16 0.97 -13.04
C ASP A 39 -3.67 1.18 -12.70
N GLN A 40 -2.72 0.55 -13.40
CA GLN A 40 -1.28 0.59 -13.04
C GLN A 40 -0.71 2.01 -13.02
N GLY A 41 -1.06 2.83 -14.01
CA GLY A 41 -0.61 4.23 -14.06
C GLY A 41 -1.14 5.06 -12.87
N ARG A 42 -2.40 4.83 -12.47
CA ARG A 42 -2.99 5.47 -11.29
C ARG A 42 -2.37 4.93 -10.01
N ALA A 43 -2.19 3.63 -9.89
CA ALA A 43 -1.58 2.99 -8.73
C ALA A 43 -0.18 3.52 -8.47
N GLU A 44 0.65 3.68 -9.52
CA GLU A 44 1.98 4.28 -9.36
C GLU A 44 1.91 5.71 -8.79
N LYS A 45 1.03 6.55 -9.34
CA LYS A 45 0.85 7.93 -8.87
C LYS A 45 0.40 7.95 -7.41
N LEU A 46 -0.61 7.15 -7.06
CA LEU A 46 -1.14 7.07 -5.69
C LEU A 46 -0.10 6.57 -4.70
N ILE A 47 0.73 5.58 -5.06
CA ILE A 47 1.80 5.09 -4.18
C ILE A 47 2.79 6.23 -3.88
N ARG A 48 3.17 7.03 -4.89
CA ARG A 48 4.08 8.16 -4.70
C ARG A 48 3.44 9.26 -3.85
N GLU A 49 2.17 9.58 -4.07
CA GLU A 49 1.43 10.53 -3.23
C GLU A 49 1.35 10.06 -1.78
N MET A 50 1.03 8.78 -1.55
CA MET A 50 0.95 8.19 -0.22
C MET A 50 2.31 8.10 0.49
N ILE A 51 3.42 7.98 -0.23
CA ILE A 51 4.76 8.03 0.38
C ILE A 51 5.06 9.43 0.95
N SER A 52 4.50 10.47 0.35
CA SER A 52 4.65 11.86 0.81
C SER A 52 3.55 12.29 1.79
N ASP A 53 2.54 11.46 2.00
CA ASP A 53 1.39 11.73 2.86
C ASP A 53 1.67 11.19 4.28
N PRO A 54 1.73 12.05 5.31
CA PRO A 54 2.03 11.61 6.68
C PRO A 54 0.93 10.72 7.28
N ASP A 55 -0.30 10.82 6.77
CA ASP A 55 -1.46 10.03 7.19
C ASP A 55 -1.54 8.65 6.51
N ALA A 56 -0.71 8.41 5.49
CA ALA A 56 -0.64 7.12 4.82
C ALA A 56 0.45 6.23 5.45
N PRO A 57 0.19 4.92 5.62
CA PRO A 57 1.12 4.00 6.26
C PRO A 57 2.21 3.53 5.29
N LEU A 58 2.68 4.38 4.37
CA LEU A 58 3.69 4.07 3.38
C LEU A 58 4.95 4.90 3.58
N GLU A 59 6.10 4.27 3.39
CA GLU A 59 7.38 4.94 3.40
C GLU A 59 8.18 4.57 2.15
N GLY A 60 8.73 5.59 1.50
CA GLY A 60 9.64 5.45 0.39
C GLY A 60 11.04 5.09 0.89
N TYR A 61 11.68 4.09 0.29
CA TYR A 61 13.02 3.67 0.66
C TYR A 61 13.95 3.56 -0.56
N GLY A 62 15.05 4.32 -0.54
CA GLY A 62 16.18 4.18 -1.46
C GLY A 62 15.91 4.62 -2.90
N GLY A 63 16.26 5.88 -3.20
CA GLY A 63 16.69 6.40 -4.50
C GLY A 63 15.80 6.16 -5.73
N SER A 64 16.37 6.43 -6.92
CA SER A 64 15.68 6.58 -8.22
C SER A 64 14.75 5.43 -8.65
N ARG A 65 14.95 4.20 -8.15
CA ARG A 65 14.07 3.05 -8.45
C ARG A 65 12.81 2.95 -7.60
N GLY A 66 12.69 3.76 -6.53
CA GLY A 66 11.53 3.87 -5.67
C GLY A 66 11.10 2.54 -5.05
N ASN A 67 11.69 2.16 -3.91
CA ASN A 67 11.07 1.10 -3.11
C ASN A 67 10.04 1.70 -2.17
N VAL A 68 9.04 0.89 -1.83
CA VAL A 68 7.98 1.19 -0.88
C VAL A 68 7.88 0.07 0.14
N ARG A 69 7.61 0.47 1.39
CA ARG A 69 7.25 -0.42 2.49
C ARG A 69 6.15 0.22 3.33
N LEU A 70 5.51 -0.59 4.16
CA LEU A 70 4.67 -0.10 5.24
C LEU A 70 5.53 0.48 6.35
N THR A 71 5.04 1.54 6.99
CA THR A 71 5.61 2.06 8.24
C THR A 71 5.46 1.03 9.36
N SER A 72 4.28 0.45 9.50
CA SER A 72 3.97 -0.65 10.41
C SER A 72 2.74 -1.44 9.94
N ILE A 73 2.60 -2.68 10.43
CA ILE A 73 1.40 -3.48 10.16
C ILE A 73 0.18 -2.87 10.82
N ASP A 74 0.34 -2.30 12.03
CA ASP A 74 -0.76 -1.71 12.78
C ASP A 74 -1.35 -0.48 12.07
N ALA A 75 -0.50 0.48 11.69
CA ALA A 75 -0.89 1.62 10.86
C ALA A 75 -1.55 1.19 9.54
N ALA A 76 -1.11 0.07 8.94
CA ALA A 76 -1.76 -0.48 7.75
C ALA A 76 -3.17 -1.03 8.06
N LYS A 77 -3.38 -1.69 9.20
CA LYS A 77 -4.70 -2.15 9.64
C LYS A 77 -5.62 -0.95 9.87
N GLU A 78 -5.17 0.05 10.63
CA GLU A 78 -5.92 1.27 10.93
C GLU A 78 -6.32 2.01 9.65
N TYR A 79 -5.39 2.18 8.72
CA TYR A 79 -5.66 2.83 7.44
C TYR A 79 -6.71 2.07 6.63
N ILE A 80 -6.60 0.74 6.53
CA ILE A 80 -7.57 -0.09 5.80
C ILE A 80 -8.96 0.07 6.39
N VAL A 81 -9.11 -0.07 7.71
CA VAL A 81 -10.40 0.01 8.41
C VAL A 81 -10.97 1.43 8.34
N GLY A 82 -10.17 2.46 8.60
CA GLY A 82 -10.59 3.87 8.54
C GLY A 82 -11.01 4.31 7.13
N HIS A 83 -10.51 3.63 6.10
CA HIS A 83 -10.92 3.89 4.71
C HIS A 83 -12.05 2.97 4.21
N GLY A 84 -12.73 2.25 5.11
CA GLY A 84 -13.86 1.37 4.79
C GLY A 84 -13.45 0.05 4.13
N GLY A 85 -12.18 -0.31 4.23
CA GLY A 85 -11.61 -1.55 3.74
C GLY A 85 -11.71 -2.68 4.76
N GLU A 86 -11.72 -3.90 4.25
CA GLU A 86 -11.71 -5.10 5.09
C GLU A 86 -10.27 -5.62 5.28
N LEU A 87 -9.92 -5.93 6.53
CA LEU A 87 -8.63 -6.51 6.88
C LEU A 87 -8.44 -7.88 6.19
N PRO A 88 -7.23 -8.17 5.68
CA PRO A 88 -6.93 -9.50 5.15
C PRO A 88 -6.99 -10.53 6.27
N TRP A 89 -7.43 -11.75 5.95
CA TRP A 89 -7.74 -12.80 6.93
C TRP A 89 -6.64 -13.03 7.98
N GLY A 90 -5.36 -13.09 7.57
CA GLY A 90 -4.23 -13.26 8.50
C GLY A 90 -3.81 -12.03 9.32
N LEU A 91 -4.58 -10.94 9.26
CA LEU A 91 -4.39 -9.73 10.08
C LEU A 91 -5.64 -9.36 10.89
N ARG A 92 -6.73 -10.13 10.76
CA ARG A 92 -7.85 -10.07 11.70
C ARG A 92 -7.34 -10.72 12.98
N ASP A 93 -7.33 -9.96 14.07
CA ASP A 93 -7.04 -10.51 15.39
C ASP A 93 -8.09 -11.59 15.71
N ASP A 94 -7.65 -12.67 16.35
CA ASP A 94 -8.52 -13.64 17.03
C ASP A 94 -8.98 -13.05 18.36
#